data_AF-A0A2V6T2V4-F1
#
_entry.id   AF-A0A2V6T2V4-F1
#
_cell.length_a   1.000
_cell.length_b   1.000
_cell.length_c   1.000
_cell.angle_alpha   90.00
_cell.angle_beta   90.00
_cell.angle_gamma   90.00
#
_symmetry.space_group_name_H-M   'P 1'
#
loop_
_entity.id
_entity.type
_entity.pdbx_description
1 polymer ?
#
loop_
_entity_poly.entity_id
_entity_poly.type
_entity_poly.pdbx_seq_one_letter_code
_entity_poly.pdbx_strand_id
1 'polypeptide(L)'
;MRSIKVVLLAAPTLVSLVLLQSYVWVPTFEDQARADPGRLGRYISASIGDASILNPTLSTDSASSEVESQVFEGLIDRDLDLSFRGRVAQSWRIFEEAYLFADESLRLADGTPATAVVLRDRLVRLWRSGHAALAGVEGIDLLSPETTTADVALGPSEGKPGAPKRTVRVTIRRPARLKLTLRAVDQDLFAKLDGLLGGYVKRLEAGRYVQAPDPAAVQQTIADELVVPAEANPVILFTLRKGIRFHDGQEVTAADVKFTYDTIVDPKNLSPRASDFEPIKAVATPDRYTVRVTYKRLFQPGFERWEMAILPAHLLSRERLAEEARRLGRDPATYTVRDAQFNRRPTGSGPFRFDAWRTDQFIRLRRFDGYWEGP
;
A
#
# COMPACT_ATOMS: atom_id res chain seq x y z
N MET A 1 -76.66 -23.76 17.44
CA MET A 1 -75.80 -22.62 17.85
C MET A 1 -74.30 -22.94 18.00
N ARG A 2 -73.89 -24.17 18.40
CA ARG A 2 -72.45 -24.54 18.49
C ARG A 2 -71.73 -24.59 17.13
N SER A 3 -72.38 -25.09 16.07
CA SER A 3 -71.75 -25.20 14.73
C SER A 3 -71.44 -23.85 14.09
N ILE A 4 -72.36 -22.88 14.20
CA ILE A 4 -72.19 -21.53 13.64
C ILE A 4 -71.02 -20.78 14.31
N LYS A 5 -70.85 -20.93 15.63
CA LYS A 5 -69.71 -20.32 16.34
C LYS A 5 -68.37 -20.92 15.92
N VAL A 6 -68.32 -22.24 15.72
CA VAL A 6 -67.11 -22.92 15.24
C VAL A 6 -66.75 -22.46 13.83
N VAL A 7 -67.73 -22.31 12.93
CA VAL A 7 -67.48 -21.80 11.57
C VAL A 7 -67.01 -20.34 11.59
N LEU A 8 -67.64 -19.49 12.41
CA LEU A 8 -67.27 -18.07 12.53
C LEU A 8 -65.89 -17.83 13.14
N LEU A 9 -65.37 -18.75 13.95
CA LEU A 9 -64.00 -18.70 14.47
C LEU A 9 -63.01 -19.39 13.54
N ALA A 10 -63.33 -20.58 13.03
CA ALA A 10 -62.40 -21.36 12.21
C ALA A 10 -62.17 -20.75 10.83
N ALA A 11 -63.18 -20.16 10.19
CA ALA A 11 -63.05 -19.58 8.86
C ALA A 11 -62.03 -18.41 8.80
N PRO A 12 -62.11 -17.36 9.65
CA PRO A 12 -61.10 -16.31 9.65
C PRO A 12 -59.72 -16.82 10.08
N THR A 13 -59.62 -17.77 11.03
CA THR A 13 -58.32 -18.36 11.39
C THR A 13 -57.69 -19.12 10.23
N LEU A 14 -58.48 -19.88 9.48
CA LEU A 14 -58.01 -20.59 8.29
C LEU A 14 -57.55 -19.60 7.21
N VAL A 15 -58.31 -18.54 6.96
CA VAL A 15 -57.93 -17.48 6.02
C VAL A 15 -56.65 -16.77 6.48
N SER A 16 -56.52 -16.45 7.77
CA SER A 16 -55.30 -15.84 8.31
C SER A 16 -54.10 -16.76 8.19
N LEU A 17 -54.24 -18.07 8.43
CA LEU A 17 -53.16 -19.05 8.22
C LEU A 17 -52.78 -19.14 6.74
N VAL A 18 -53.77 -19.12 5.84
CA VAL A 18 -53.56 -19.13 4.39
C VAL A 18 -52.85 -17.86 3.90
N LEU A 19 -53.13 -16.71 4.50
CA LEU A 19 -52.44 -15.46 4.20
C LEU A 19 -51.03 -15.43 4.82
N LEU A 20 -50.84 -16.00 6.02
CA LEU A 20 -49.53 -16.09 6.67
C LEU A 20 -48.56 -16.98 5.89
N GLN A 21 -49.01 -18.13 5.40
CA GLN A 21 -48.16 -18.99 4.54
C GLN A 21 -47.78 -18.29 3.24
N SER A 22 -48.64 -17.40 2.70
CA SER A 22 -48.31 -16.66 1.48
C SER A 22 -47.13 -15.71 1.71
N TYR A 23 -46.98 -15.15 2.92
CA TYR A 23 -45.82 -14.33 3.28
C TYR A 23 -44.49 -15.09 3.20
N VAL A 24 -44.51 -16.42 3.40
CA VAL A 24 -43.32 -17.29 3.31
C VAL A 24 -43.03 -17.73 1.86
N TRP A 25 -44.01 -17.60 0.96
CA TRP A 25 -43.92 -18.04 -0.44
C TRP A 25 -43.85 -16.88 -1.45
N VAL A 26 -44.12 -15.65 -1.04
CA VAL A 26 -43.89 -14.47 -1.87
C VAL A 26 -42.38 -14.27 -1.99
N PRO A 27 -41.81 -14.34 -3.20
CA PRO A 27 -40.40 -14.06 -3.43
C PRO A 27 -40.07 -12.67 -2.90
N THR A 28 -39.03 -12.58 -2.08
CA THR A 28 -38.54 -11.27 -1.61
C THR A 28 -37.98 -10.47 -2.79
N PHE A 29 -37.80 -9.15 -2.64
CA PHE A 29 -37.06 -8.36 -3.63
C PHE A 29 -35.66 -8.94 -3.89
N GLU A 30 -35.02 -9.53 -2.87
CA GLU A 30 -33.76 -10.27 -3.01
C GLU A 30 -33.90 -11.50 -3.92
N ASP A 31 -35.00 -12.26 -3.81
CA ASP A 31 -35.25 -13.42 -4.67
C ASP A 31 -35.63 -13.04 -6.11
N GLN A 32 -36.19 -11.85 -6.33
CA GLN A 32 -36.44 -11.31 -7.67
C GLN A 32 -35.17 -10.73 -8.31
N ALA A 33 -34.22 -10.25 -7.49
CA ALA A 33 -32.91 -9.79 -7.91
C ALA A 33 -31.90 -10.94 -8.09
N ARG A 34 -32.19 -12.15 -7.60
CA ARG A 34 -31.48 -13.38 -8.00
C ARG A 34 -31.77 -13.65 -9.48
N ALA A 35 -30.97 -13.00 -10.33
CA ALA A 35 -31.00 -13.21 -11.76
C ALA A 35 -30.83 -14.70 -12.04
N ASP A 36 -31.68 -15.25 -12.91
CA ASP A 36 -31.43 -16.53 -13.56
C ASP A 36 -30.01 -16.48 -14.18
N PRO A 37 -29.05 -17.32 -13.73
CA PRO A 37 -27.68 -17.30 -14.20
C PRO A 37 -27.55 -17.48 -15.73
N GLY A 38 -28.58 -18.02 -16.39
CA GLY A 38 -28.65 -18.16 -17.84
C GLY A 38 -29.11 -16.91 -18.60
N ARG A 39 -29.57 -15.84 -17.91
CA ARG A 39 -30.35 -14.77 -18.54
C ARG A 39 -29.55 -13.55 -18.98
N LEU A 40 -28.37 -13.29 -18.41
CA LEU A 40 -27.51 -12.15 -18.79
C LEU A 40 -26.24 -12.61 -19.51
N GLY A 41 -26.37 -13.01 -20.79
CA GLY A 41 -25.21 -13.41 -21.61
C GLY A 41 -24.37 -12.25 -22.16
N ARG A 42 -24.87 -11.01 -22.10
CA ARG A 42 -24.17 -9.81 -22.59
C ARG A 42 -24.66 -8.56 -21.87
N TYR A 43 -23.72 -7.76 -21.37
CA TYR A 43 -23.94 -6.41 -20.87
C TYR A 43 -23.29 -5.41 -21.83
N ILE A 44 -23.99 -4.33 -22.17
CA ILE A 44 -23.49 -3.26 -23.03
C ILE A 44 -23.66 -1.95 -22.26
N SER A 45 -22.54 -1.36 -21.82
CA SER A 45 -22.48 0.00 -21.25
C SER A 45 -22.11 0.96 -22.37
N ALA A 46 -22.84 2.08 -22.48
CA ALA A 46 -22.48 3.15 -23.40
C ALA A 46 -21.53 4.13 -22.70
N SER A 47 -20.38 4.40 -23.30
CA SER A 47 -19.47 5.47 -22.88
C SER A 47 -19.47 6.60 -23.90
N ILE A 48 -19.43 7.84 -23.42
CA ILE A 48 -19.35 9.04 -24.28
C ILE A 48 -17.93 9.34 -24.77
N GLY A 49 -16.91 8.61 -24.27
CA GLY A 49 -15.52 8.74 -24.69
C GLY A 49 -14.85 7.37 -24.85
N ASP A 50 -13.89 7.28 -25.78
CA ASP A 50 -13.02 6.10 -25.88
C ASP A 50 -11.96 6.14 -24.78
N ALA A 51 -11.50 4.97 -24.34
CA ALA A 51 -10.39 4.89 -23.40
C ALA A 51 -9.13 5.48 -24.05
N SER A 52 -8.23 6.08 -23.27
CA SER A 52 -6.94 6.53 -23.80
C SER A 52 -5.88 5.44 -23.68
N ILE A 53 -5.87 4.75 -22.54
CA ILE A 53 -4.84 3.77 -22.18
C ILE A 53 -5.41 2.81 -21.15
N LEU A 54 -5.21 1.50 -21.32
CA LEU A 54 -5.65 0.48 -20.37
C LEU A 54 -4.46 0.03 -19.49
N ASN A 55 -3.90 0.99 -18.76
CA ASN A 55 -2.86 0.76 -17.78
C ASN A 55 -3.14 1.64 -16.54
N PRO A 56 -3.59 1.04 -15.43
CA PRO A 56 -4.03 1.77 -14.23
C PRO A 56 -3.00 2.72 -13.61
N THR A 57 -1.71 2.45 -13.87
CA THR A 57 -0.60 3.29 -13.38
C THR A 57 -0.37 4.53 -14.23
N LEU A 58 -0.99 4.61 -15.42
CA LEU A 58 -0.83 5.67 -16.41
C LEU A 58 -2.13 6.38 -16.76
N SER A 59 -3.28 5.72 -16.60
CA SER A 59 -4.60 6.25 -16.97
C SER A 59 -5.01 7.46 -16.10
N THR A 60 -5.69 8.42 -16.74
CA THR A 60 -6.19 9.65 -16.11
C THR A 60 -7.62 10.00 -16.52
N ASP A 61 -8.26 9.18 -17.35
CA ASP A 61 -9.62 9.38 -17.83
C ASP A 61 -10.58 8.32 -17.27
N SER A 62 -11.86 8.67 -17.21
CA SER A 62 -12.90 7.82 -16.62
C SER A 62 -13.23 6.60 -17.48
N ALA A 63 -13.14 6.70 -18.82
CA ALA A 63 -13.45 5.58 -19.71
C ALA A 63 -12.42 4.45 -19.57
N SER A 64 -11.13 4.79 -19.48
CA SER A 64 -10.07 3.84 -19.14
C SER A 64 -10.30 3.23 -17.76
N SER A 65 -10.61 4.05 -16.75
CA SER A 65 -10.84 3.59 -15.37
C SER A 65 -12.01 2.61 -15.26
N GLU A 66 -13.11 2.85 -15.98
CA GLU A 66 -14.28 1.95 -16.01
C GLU A 66 -13.89 0.55 -16.53
N VAL A 67 -13.14 0.49 -17.63
CA VAL A 67 -12.64 -0.79 -18.18
C VAL A 67 -11.62 -1.44 -17.25
N GLU A 68 -10.68 -0.66 -16.71
CA GLU A 68 -9.62 -1.14 -15.82
C GLU A 68 -10.19 -1.77 -14.54
N SER A 69 -11.26 -1.19 -13.97
CA SER A 69 -11.94 -1.73 -12.78
C SER A 69 -12.53 -3.13 -12.98
N GLN A 70 -12.79 -3.53 -14.24
CA GLN A 70 -13.28 -4.86 -14.59
C GLN A 70 -12.15 -5.84 -14.92
N VAL A 71 -10.97 -5.32 -15.29
CA VAL A 71 -9.83 -6.11 -15.76
C VAL A 71 -8.83 -6.40 -14.65
N PHE A 72 -8.69 -5.50 -13.68
CA PHE A 72 -7.66 -5.58 -12.66
C PHE A 72 -8.23 -5.66 -11.23
N GLU A 73 -7.39 -6.09 -10.30
CA GLU A 73 -7.67 -6.06 -8.86
C GLU A 73 -6.58 -5.29 -8.12
N GLY A 74 -6.97 -4.50 -7.13
CA GLY A 74 -6.08 -3.92 -6.13
C GLY A 74 -5.81 -4.87 -4.95
N LEU A 75 -5.06 -4.41 -3.95
CA LEU A 75 -4.94 -5.16 -2.69
C LEU A 75 -6.25 -5.13 -1.90
N ILE A 76 -6.89 -3.98 -1.92
CA ILE A 76 -8.15 -3.68 -1.24
C ILE A 76 -9.08 -2.95 -2.20
N ASP A 77 -10.33 -2.80 -1.81
CA ASP A 77 -11.35 -2.00 -2.50
C ASP A 77 -12.42 -1.61 -1.46
N ARG A 78 -13.47 -0.92 -1.88
CA ARG A 78 -14.64 -0.61 -1.07
C ARG A 78 -15.81 -1.52 -1.41
N ASP A 79 -16.62 -1.83 -0.42
CA ASP A 79 -17.95 -2.41 -0.65
C ASP A 79 -18.99 -1.31 -0.94
N LEU A 80 -20.25 -1.74 -1.08
CA LEU A 80 -21.37 -0.84 -1.33
C LEU A 80 -21.64 0.13 -0.17
N ASP A 81 -21.16 -0.18 1.03
CA ASP A 81 -21.25 0.65 2.22
C ASP A 81 -20.02 1.56 2.39
N LEU A 82 -19.16 1.64 1.37
CA LEU A 82 -17.90 2.39 1.34
C LEU A 82 -16.87 1.91 2.38
N SER A 83 -17.07 0.71 2.93
CA SER A 83 -16.15 0.09 3.89
C SER A 83 -15.05 -0.66 3.14
N PHE A 84 -13.83 -0.60 3.68
CA PHE A 84 -12.70 -1.28 3.07
C PHE A 84 -12.85 -2.81 3.18
N ARG A 85 -12.66 -3.49 2.06
CA ARG A 85 -12.63 -4.95 1.95
C ARG A 85 -11.37 -5.44 1.26
N GLY A 86 -10.92 -6.64 1.61
CA GLY A 86 -9.75 -7.26 1.03
C GLY A 86 -10.02 -7.89 -0.34
N ARG A 87 -9.21 -7.54 -1.34
CA ARG A 87 -9.23 -8.11 -2.70
C ARG A 87 -8.09 -9.10 -2.86
N VAL A 88 -6.99 -8.71 -3.50
CA VAL A 88 -5.76 -9.54 -3.52
C VAL A 88 -5.21 -9.75 -2.11
N ALA A 89 -5.35 -8.77 -1.22
CA ALA A 89 -5.06 -8.94 0.20
C ALA A 89 -6.20 -9.68 0.91
N GLN A 90 -5.88 -10.72 1.66
CA GLN A 90 -6.81 -11.41 2.55
C GLN A 90 -6.98 -10.66 3.88
N SER A 91 -5.90 -10.08 4.37
CA SER A 91 -5.85 -9.35 5.63
C SER A 91 -4.73 -8.33 5.64
N TRP A 92 -4.80 -7.39 6.57
CA TRP A 92 -3.76 -6.41 6.80
C TRP A 92 -3.59 -6.10 8.28
N ARG A 93 -2.40 -5.63 8.66
CA ARG A 93 -2.13 -5.04 9.97
C ARG A 93 -1.49 -3.67 9.77
N ILE A 94 -2.07 -2.66 10.40
CA ILE A 94 -1.53 -1.30 10.43
C ILE A 94 -0.95 -1.10 11.82
N PHE A 95 0.31 -0.69 11.89
CA PHE A 95 1.04 -0.47 13.13
C PHE A 95 2.15 0.57 12.91
N GLU A 96 2.91 0.91 13.94
CA GLU A 96 3.99 1.89 13.82
C GLU A 96 5.29 1.32 14.39
N GLU A 97 6.40 1.60 13.72
CA GLU A 97 7.74 1.32 14.24
C GLU A 97 8.47 2.63 14.48
N ALA A 98 8.87 2.85 15.72
CA ALA A 98 9.66 4.00 16.11
C ALA A 98 11.10 3.58 16.41
N TYR A 99 12.03 4.39 15.94
CA TYR A 99 13.46 4.18 16.09
C TYR A 99 14.03 5.33 16.92
N LEU A 100 14.81 5.00 17.94
CA LEU A 100 15.48 5.97 18.80
C LEU A 100 16.95 5.57 18.94
N PHE A 101 17.85 6.47 18.55
CA PHE A 101 19.29 6.23 18.68
C PHE A 101 19.71 6.21 20.15
N ALA A 102 20.74 5.41 20.43
CA ALA A 102 21.45 5.43 21.70
C ALA A 102 22.77 6.18 21.54
N ASP A 103 23.02 7.13 22.44
CA ASP A 103 24.21 7.97 22.43
C ASP A 103 24.87 7.93 23.80
N GLU A 104 25.96 7.20 23.90
CA GLU A 104 26.70 6.98 25.15
C GLU A 104 27.40 8.24 25.66
N SER A 105 27.59 9.26 24.81
CA SER A 105 28.15 10.55 25.22
C SER A 105 27.15 11.38 26.03
N LEU A 106 25.85 11.13 25.88
CA LEU A 106 24.80 11.78 26.62
C LEU A 106 24.49 11.02 27.92
N ARG A 107 24.14 11.79 28.96
CA ARG A 107 23.66 11.27 30.25
C ARG A 107 22.16 11.47 30.39
N LEU A 108 21.50 10.51 31.03
CA LEU A 108 20.12 10.61 31.50
C LEU A 108 20.04 11.53 32.74
N ALA A 109 18.83 11.89 33.16
CA ALA A 109 18.61 12.78 34.30
C ALA A 109 19.20 12.28 35.63
N ASP A 110 19.41 10.97 35.77
CA ASP A 110 20.04 10.33 36.93
C ASP A 110 21.57 10.18 36.80
N GLY A 111 22.18 10.75 35.75
CA GLY A 111 23.62 10.68 35.48
C GLY A 111 24.08 9.40 34.78
N THR A 112 23.20 8.43 34.55
CA THR A 112 23.57 7.20 33.84
C THR A 112 23.86 7.46 32.36
N PRO A 113 24.88 6.80 31.76
CA PRO A 113 25.12 6.92 30.32
C PRO A 113 23.99 6.28 29.51
N ALA A 114 23.55 6.97 28.45
CA ALA A 114 22.44 6.55 27.60
C ALA A 114 22.88 5.49 26.57
N THR A 115 23.43 4.38 27.07
CA THR A 115 23.72 3.20 26.24
C THR A 115 22.43 2.53 25.79
N ALA A 116 22.49 1.81 24.67
CA ALA A 116 21.31 1.15 24.10
C ALA A 116 20.67 0.17 25.10
N VAL A 117 21.50 -0.56 25.84
CA VAL A 117 21.07 -1.51 26.89
C VAL A 117 20.37 -0.78 28.04
N VAL A 118 20.95 0.33 28.54
CA VAL A 118 20.36 1.10 29.64
C VAL A 118 19.02 1.70 29.25
N LEU A 119 18.93 2.31 28.05
CA LEU A 119 17.69 2.86 27.51
C LEU A 119 16.63 1.77 27.37
N ARG A 120 16.98 0.62 26.78
CA ARG A 120 16.05 -0.51 26.60
C ARG A 120 15.55 -0.99 27.95
N ASP A 121 16.44 -1.28 28.89
CA ASP A 121 16.04 -1.86 30.18
C ASP A 121 15.14 -0.91 30.98
N ARG A 122 15.40 0.40 30.89
CA ARG A 122 14.54 1.42 31.50
C ARG A 122 13.15 1.43 30.85
N LEU A 123 13.05 1.47 29.53
CA LEU A 123 11.77 1.47 28.83
C LEU A 123 11.01 0.14 29.00
N VAL A 124 11.69 -1.00 28.98
CA VAL A 124 11.09 -2.33 29.21
C VAL A 124 10.52 -2.44 30.63
N ARG A 125 11.21 -1.90 31.65
CA ARG A 125 10.67 -1.87 33.02
C ARG A 125 9.38 -1.04 33.09
N LEU A 126 9.36 0.15 32.49
CA LEU A 126 8.18 1.03 32.46
C LEU A 126 7.03 0.41 31.64
N TRP A 127 7.35 -0.24 30.53
CA TRP A 127 6.37 -0.93 29.70
C TRP A 127 5.71 -2.09 30.46
N ARG A 128 6.52 -2.94 31.12
CA ARG A 128 6.03 -4.06 31.94
C ARG A 128 5.24 -3.61 33.17
N SER A 129 5.49 -2.41 33.68
CA SER A 129 4.68 -1.84 34.77
C SER A 129 3.36 -1.23 34.30
N GLY A 130 3.07 -1.23 32.99
CA GLY A 130 1.84 -0.66 32.43
C GLY A 130 1.84 0.87 32.39
N HIS A 131 3.01 1.52 32.30
CA HIS A 131 3.10 2.98 32.29
C HIS A 131 2.32 3.58 31.11
N ALA A 132 1.46 4.57 31.38
CA ALA A 132 0.52 5.14 30.39
C ALA A 132 1.19 5.63 29.10
N ALA A 133 2.36 6.27 29.21
CA ALA A 133 3.17 6.72 28.09
C ALA A 133 3.60 5.62 27.11
N LEU A 134 3.56 4.34 27.51
CA LEU A 134 3.95 3.18 26.70
C LEU A 134 2.77 2.22 26.45
N ALA A 135 1.53 2.65 26.72
CA ALA A 135 0.35 1.78 26.64
C ALA A 135 0.07 1.22 25.24
N GLY A 136 0.58 1.88 24.18
CA GLY A 136 0.47 1.43 22.78
C GLY A 136 1.63 0.54 22.30
N VAL A 137 2.68 0.38 23.10
CA VAL A 137 3.87 -0.40 22.73
C VAL A 137 3.60 -1.89 22.88
N GLU A 138 3.99 -2.68 21.89
CA GLU A 138 3.88 -4.14 21.83
C GLU A 138 5.25 -4.83 21.93
N GLY A 139 6.33 -4.13 21.57
CA GLY A 139 7.69 -4.68 21.62
C GLY A 139 8.76 -3.60 21.66
N ILE A 140 9.90 -3.91 22.28
CA ILE A 140 11.07 -3.04 22.38
C ILE A 140 12.31 -3.90 22.08
N ASP A 141 12.90 -3.69 20.91
CA ASP A 141 14.04 -4.43 20.41
C ASP A 141 15.29 -3.53 20.31
N LEU A 142 16.47 -4.17 20.31
CA LEU A 142 17.73 -3.50 20.01
C LEU A 142 18.20 -3.84 18.61
N LEU A 143 18.58 -2.81 17.87
CA LEU A 143 19.25 -2.94 16.60
C LEU A 143 20.71 -2.56 16.78
N SER A 144 21.57 -3.41 16.22
CA SER A 144 23.02 -3.20 16.24
C SER A 144 23.41 -1.95 15.45
N PRO A 145 24.57 -1.33 15.77
CA PRO A 145 25.13 -0.25 14.98
C PRO A 145 25.34 -0.68 13.52
N GLU A 146 25.17 0.27 12.61
CA GLU A 146 25.29 0.03 11.17
C GLU A 146 26.12 1.16 10.54
N THR A 147 27.05 0.80 9.66
CA THR A 147 27.81 1.77 8.87
C THR A 147 27.45 1.61 7.40
N THR A 148 27.00 2.70 6.77
CA THR A 148 26.63 2.73 5.36
C THR A 148 27.32 3.89 4.66
N THR A 149 27.59 3.76 3.37
CA THR A 149 28.08 4.87 2.54
C THR A 149 26.96 5.39 1.64
N ALA A 150 26.90 6.71 1.46
CA ALA A 150 25.95 7.35 0.54
C ALA A 150 26.68 8.40 -0.31
N ASP A 151 26.23 8.58 -1.55
CA ASP A 151 26.73 9.64 -2.43
C ASP A 151 25.75 10.83 -2.35
N VAL A 152 26.23 11.97 -1.86
CA VAL A 152 25.42 13.17 -1.60
C VAL A 152 25.72 14.21 -2.66
N ALA A 153 24.69 14.66 -3.37
CA ALA A 153 24.80 15.76 -4.31
C ALA A 153 24.71 17.08 -3.55
N LEU A 154 25.81 17.84 -3.51
CA LEU A 154 25.82 19.17 -2.95
C LEU A 154 25.24 20.17 -3.96
N GLY A 155 24.45 21.12 -3.46
CA GLY A 155 23.99 22.25 -4.26
C GLY A 155 25.17 23.04 -4.84
N PRO A 156 24.97 23.82 -5.90
CA PRO A 156 26.04 24.67 -6.43
C PRO A 156 26.55 25.58 -5.31
N SER A 157 27.87 25.62 -5.12
CA SER A 157 28.54 26.66 -4.32
C SER A 157 28.03 28.02 -4.81
N GLU A 158 27.61 28.87 -3.88
CA GLU A 158 26.92 30.14 -4.10
C GLU A 158 27.21 30.82 -5.46
N GLY A 159 26.15 31.07 -6.26
CA GLY A 159 26.14 32.18 -7.21
C GLY A 159 26.22 31.90 -8.72
N LYS A 160 26.22 30.66 -9.22
CA LYS A 160 26.16 30.41 -10.68
C LYS A 160 25.12 29.34 -11.08
N PRO A 161 24.03 29.72 -11.77
CA PRO A 161 23.13 28.77 -12.42
C PRO A 161 23.93 27.96 -13.47
N GLY A 162 23.97 26.64 -13.33
CA GLY A 162 24.63 25.73 -14.28
C GLY A 162 25.98 25.12 -13.84
N ALA A 163 26.46 25.40 -12.62
CA ALA A 163 27.64 24.69 -12.10
C ALA A 163 27.33 23.19 -11.86
N PRO A 164 28.23 22.26 -12.21
CA PRO A 164 28.01 20.83 -12.00
C PRO A 164 27.83 20.53 -10.50
N LYS A 165 26.78 19.76 -10.16
CA LYS A 165 26.54 19.30 -8.79
C LYS A 165 27.76 18.49 -8.33
N ARG A 166 28.46 18.96 -7.30
CA ARG A 166 29.59 18.23 -6.71
C ARG A 166 29.02 17.10 -5.86
N THR A 167 29.28 15.85 -6.24
CA THR A 167 28.90 14.69 -5.44
C THR A 167 30.02 14.37 -4.46
N VAL A 168 29.68 14.23 -3.18
CA VAL A 168 30.62 13.82 -2.12
C VAL A 168 30.13 12.51 -1.52
N ARG A 169 31.02 11.53 -1.44
CA ARG A 169 30.76 10.28 -0.73
C ARG A 169 30.88 10.50 0.76
N VAL A 170 29.81 10.23 1.50
CA VAL A 170 29.76 10.34 2.96
C VAL A 170 29.66 8.95 3.58
N THR A 171 30.26 8.78 4.76
CA THR A 171 30.13 7.59 5.58
C THR A 171 29.19 7.89 6.74
N ILE A 172 28.09 7.16 6.83
CA ILE A 172 27.07 7.30 7.85
C ILE A 172 27.26 6.19 8.87
N ARG A 173 27.58 6.55 10.12
CA ARG A 173 27.79 5.61 11.24
C ARG A 173 26.59 5.69 12.19
N ARG A 174 25.56 4.89 11.92
CA ARG A 174 24.38 4.82 12.78
C ARG A 174 24.74 4.05 14.05
N PRO A 175 24.52 4.62 15.24
CA PRO A 175 24.77 3.92 16.50
C PRO A 175 23.74 2.81 16.69
N ALA A 176 23.89 2.05 17.78
CA ALA A 176 22.84 1.15 18.22
C ALA A 176 21.55 1.96 18.45
N ARG A 177 20.41 1.37 18.10
CA ARG A 177 19.11 2.04 18.21
C ARG A 177 18.07 1.12 18.81
N LEU A 178 17.15 1.71 19.56
CA LEU A 178 15.97 1.04 20.05
C LEU A 178 14.93 1.06 18.94
N LYS A 179 14.25 -0.07 18.76
CA LYS A 179 13.07 -0.19 17.92
C LYS A 179 11.87 -0.45 18.84
N LEU A 180 10.92 0.46 18.84
CA LEU A 180 9.64 0.29 19.51
C LEU A 180 8.61 -0.08 18.45
N THR A 181 7.90 -1.19 18.65
CA THR A 181 6.76 -1.58 17.81
C THR A 181 5.48 -1.20 18.56
N LEU A 182 4.63 -0.37 17.94
CA LEU A 182 3.39 0.13 18.51
C LEU A 182 2.19 -0.45 17.76
N ARG A 183 1.13 -0.79 18.48
CA ARG A 183 -0.12 -1.33 17.90
C ARG A 183 -0.83 -0.37 16.94
N ALA A 184 -0.58 0.93 17.09
CA ALA A 184 -1.18 2.01 16.31
C ALA A 184 -0.25 3.23 16.35
N VAL A 185 -0.47 4.16 15.42
CA VAL A 185 0.29 5.41 15.32
C VAL A 185 0.09 6.27 16.57
N ASP A 186 1.18 6.74 17.18
CA ASP A 186 1.18 7.66 18.32
C ASP A 186 1.95 8.94 17.98
N GLN A 187 1.23 10.00 17.63
CA GLN A 187 1.82 11.29 17.24
C GLN A 187 2.64 11.96 18.35
N ASP A 188 2.38 11.61 19.61
CA ASP A 188 3.04 12.18 20.78
C ASP A 188 4.15 11.26 21.34
N LEU A 189 4.46 10.14 20.66
CA LEU A 189 5.39 9.14 21.18
C LEU A 189 6.71 9.75 21.62
N PHE A 190 7.37 10.54 20.76
CA PHE A 190 8.66 11.11 21.10
C PHE A 190 8.59 12.18 22.18
N ALA A 191 7.48 12.92 22.29
CA ALA A 191 7.27 13.85 23.40
C ALA A 191 7.12 13.10 24.73
N LYS A 192 6.37 11.98 24.74
CA LYS A 192 6.23 11.09 25.89
C LYS A 192 7.57 10.45 26.28
N LEU A 193 8.33 9.93 25.31
CA LEU A 193 9.66 9.36 25.53
C LEU A 193 10.65 10.40 26.05
N ASP A 194 10.62 11.63 25.53
CA ASP A 194 11.48 12.73 25.98
C ASP A 194 11.20 13.08 27.45
N GLY A 195 9.92 13.10 27.86
CA GLY A 195 9.53 13.26 29.26
C GLY A 195 10.04 12.13 30.17
N LEU A 196 9.97 10.88 29.71
CA LEU A 196 10.48 9.71 30.46
C LEU A 196 12.00 9.67 30.58
N LEU A 197 12.70 10.21 29.58
CA LEU A 197 14.16 10.18 29.47
C LEU A 197 14.83 11.51 29.86
N GLY A 198 14.06 12.47 30.38
CA GLY A 198 14.57 13.74 30.89
C GLY A 198 15.20 14.62 29.81
N GLY A 199 14.48 14.87 28.72
CA GLY A 199 14.94 15.73 27.63
C GLY A 199 16.01 15.09 26.75
N TYR A 200 16.15 13.76 26.79
CA TYR A 200 17.17 13.03 26.03
C TYR A 200 16.94 13.12 24.52
N VAL A 201 15.71 12.96 24.06
CA VAL A 201 15.39 12.87 22.62
C VAL A 201 15.73 14.18 21.92
N LYS A 202 15.43 15.31 22.56
CA LYS A 202 15.74 16.66 22.03
C LYS A 202 17.22 17.01 21.98
N ARG A 203 18.08 16.27 22.69
CA ARG A 203 19.53 16.49 22.72
C ARG A 203 20.30 15.67 21.69
N LEU A 204 19.61 14.81 20.91
CA LEU A 204 20.25 14.03 19.85
C LEU A 204 20.59 14.93 18.65
N GLU A 205 21.81 14.78 18.13
CA GLU A 205 22.32 15.58 17.01
C GLU A 205 22.74 14.67 15.84
N ALA A 206 22.12 14.83 14.67
CA ALA A 206 22.38 13.97 13.51
C ALA A 206 23.82 14.09 12.97
N GLY A 207 24.36 15.32 12.96
CA GLY A 207 25.68 15.64 12.40
C GLY A 207 26.83 14.81 12.95
N ARG A 208 26.72 14.30 14.19
CA ARG A 208 27.75 13.48 14.83
C ARG A 208 27.91 12.10 14.18
N TYR A 209 26.88 11.63 13.48
CA TYR A 209 26.85 10.29 12.87
C TYR A 209 27.24 10.31 11.39
N VAL A 210 27.50 11.50 10.82
CA VAL A 210 27.88 11.66 9.41
C VAL A 210 29.35 12.06 9.33
N GLN A 211 30.14 11.24 8.64
CA GLN A 211 31.53 11.53 8.31
C GLN A 211 31.64 11.88 6.83
N ALA A 212 32.06 13.11 6.55
CA ALA A 212 32.28 13.58 5.20
C ALA A 212 33.75 13.99 5.02
N PRO A 213 34.36 13.77 3.84
CA PRO A 213 35.66 14.32 3.50
C PRO A 213 35.72 15.85 3.62
N ASP A 214 34.56 16.50 3.42
CA ASP A 214 34.38 17.95 3.53
C ASP A 214 33.17 18.24 4.44
N PRO A 215 33.37 18.28 5.77
CA PRO A 215 32.29 18.47 6.72
C PRO A 215 31.57 19.82 6.58
N ALA A 216 32.30 20.87 6.16
CA ALA A 216 31.70 22.18 5.91
C ALA A 216 30.74 22.16 4.72
N ALA A 217 31.03 21.32 3.72
CA ALA A 217 30.16 21.13 2.57
C ALA A 217 28.90 20.29 2.90
N VAL A 218 28.98 19.39 3.89
CA VAL A 218 27.81 18.68 4.43
C VAL A 218 27.17 19.52 5.53
N GLN A 219 26.33 20.47 5.11
CA GLN A 219 25.59 21.34 6.02
C GLN A 219 24.72 20.53 7.01
N GLN A 220 24.41 21.10 8.18
CA GLN A 220 23.61 20.45 9.23
C GLN A 220 22.28 19.90 8.71
N THR A 221 21.57 20.66 7.88
CA THR A 221 20.29 20.23 7.28
C THR A 221 20.43 18.95 6.45
N ILE A 222 21.56 18.79 5.73
CA ILE A 222 21.85 17.58 4.95
C ILE A 222 22.12 16.41 5.92
N ALA A 223 22.83 16.65 7.02
CA ALA A 223 23.05 15.61 8.01
C ALA A 223 21.74 15.14 8.68
N ASP A 224 20.84 16.06 9.00
CA ASP A 224 19.52 15.76 9.56
C ASP A 224 18.63 14.99 8.57
N GLU A 225 18.78 15.24 7.26
CA GLU A 225 18.11 14.46 6.21
C GLU A 225 18.69 13.05 6.05
N LEU A 226 20.01 12.91 6.17
CA LEU A 226 20.71 11.62 6.03
C LEU A 226 20.52 10.70 7.25
N VAL A 227 20.39 11.30 8.43
CA VAL A 227 20.31 10.61 9.70
C VAL A 227 19.25 11.27 10.55
N VAL A 228 18.15 10.56 10.78
CA VAL A 228 17.10 10.99 11.70
C VAL A 228 17.30 10.25 13.03
N PRO A 229 17.74 10.92 14.12
CA PRO A 229 18.06 10.23 15.37
C PRO A 229 16.84 9.60 16.08
N ALA A 230 15.66 10.16 15.82
CA ALA A 230 14.39 9.70 16.33
C ALA A 230 13.33 9.80 15.21
N GLU A 231 12.85 8.65 14.73
CA GLU A 231 11.83 8.61 13.66
C GLU A 231 10.75 7.58 13.95
N ALA A 232 9.50 7.88 13.58
CA ALA A 232 8.40 6.94 13.65
C ALA A 232 7.86 6.72 12.23
N ASN A 233 7.68 5.45 11.89
CA ASN A 233 7.28 5.03 10.56
C ASN A 233 6.01 4.17 10.67
N PRO A 234 4.86 4.64 10.17
CA PRO A 234 3.69 3.79 10.01
C PRO A 234 4.00 2.65 9.04
N VAL A 235 3.46 1.47 9.33
CA VAL A 235 3.65 0.25 8.56
C VAL A 235 2.29 -0.37 8.25
N ILE A 236 2.11 -0.76 6.99
CA ILE A 236 0.99 -1.60 6.56
C ILE A 236 1.56 -2.94 6.11
N LEU A 237 1.16 -4.01 6.76
CA LEU A 237 1.54 -5.39 6.43
C LEU A 237 0.35 -6.11 5.83
N PHE A 238 0.37 -6.32 4.52
CA PHE A 238 -0.66 -7.08 3.81
C PHE A 238 -0.26 -8.56 3.74
N THR A 239 -1.24 -9.43 3.99
CA THR A 239 -1.15 -10.87 3.68
C THR A 239 -2.03 -11.14 2.45
N LEU A 240 -1.42 -11.65 1.39
CA LEU A 240 -2.10 -11.89 0.11
C LEU A 240 -2.82 -13.24 0.12
N ARG A 241 -3.95 -13.31 -0.61
CA ARG A 241 -4.63 -14.57 -0.90
C ARG A 241 -3.75 -15.41 -1.81
N LYS A 242 -3.72 -16.72 -1.57
CA LYS A 242 -3.00 -17.68 -2.43
C LYS A 242 -3.89 -18.10 -3.60
N GLY A 243 -3.27 -18.36 -4.74
CA GLY A 243 -3.98 -18.92 -5.90
C GLY A 243 -4.79 -17.94 -6.74
N ILE A 244 -4.77 -16.63 -6.44
CA ILE A 244 -5.28 -15.62 -7.38
C ILE A 244 -4.42 -15.65 -8.64
N ARG A 245 -5.05 -15.63 -9.81
CA ARG A 245 -4.37 -15.68 -11.10
C ARG A 245 -4.67 -14.46 -11.95
N PHE A 246 -3.67 -14.04 -12.70
CA PHE A 246 -3.87 -13.20 -13.87
C PHE A 246 -4.62 -13.97 -14.96
N HIS A 247 -5.16 -13.26 -15.95
CA HIS A 247 -5.96 -13.86 -17.04
C HIS A 247 -5.18 -14.84 -17.92
N ASP A 248 -3.85 -14.81 -17.86
CA ASP A 248 -2.95 -15.75 -18.54
C ASP A 248 -2.59 -16.99 -17.69
N GLY A 249 -3.12 -17.08 -16.47
CA GLY A 249 -2.95 -18.20 -15.55
C GLY A 249 -1.77 -18.06 -14.57
N GLN A 250 -0.91 -17.05 -14.73
CA GLN A 250 0.18 -16.79 -13.77
C GLN A 250 -0.41 -16.36 -12.42
N GLU A 251 0.14 -16.86 -11.31
CA GLU A 251 -0.34 -16.50 -9.97
C GLU A 251 0.12 -15.08 -9.58
N VAL A 252 -0.77 -14.31 -8.96
CA VAL A 252 -0.46 -12.99 -8.38
C VAL A 252 0.31 -13.17 -7.08
N THR A 253 1.42 -12.45 -6.94
CA THR A 253 2.33 -12.54 -5.79
C THR A 253 2.72 -11.17 -5.25
N ALA A 254 3.38 -11.16 -4.10
CA ALA A 254 3.95 -9.94 -3.50
C ALA A 254 4.94 -9.24 -4.45
N ALA A 255 5.62 -9.99 -5.33
CA ALA A 255 6.53 -9.41 -6.33
C ALA A 255 5.79 -8.52 -7.34
N ASP A 256 4.57 -8.87 -7.73
CA ASP A 256 3.73 -8.07 -8.64
C ASP A 256 3.30 -6.75 -7.98
N VAL A 257 3.01 -6.79 -6.69
CA VAL A 257 2.69 -5.60 -5.89
C VAL A 257 3.89 -4.66 -5.79
N LYS A 258 5.08 -5.21 -5.50
CA LYS A 258 6.32 -4.43 -5.48
C LYS A 258 6.64 -3.87 -6.87
N PHE A 259 6.50 -4.67 -7.91
CA PHE A 259 6.70 -4.22 -9.29
C PHE A 259 5.76 -3.07 -9.67
N THR A 260 4.49 -3.14 -9.26
CA THR A 260 3.50 -2.08 -9.48
C THR A 260 3.93 -0.79 -8.78
N TYR A 261 4.34 -0.86 -7.51
CA TYR A 261 4.89 0.28 -6.78
C TYR A 261 6.12 0.87 -7.48
N ASP A 262 7.11 0.03 -7.82
CA ASP A 262 8.35 0.44 -8.49
C ASP A 262 8.05 1.11 -9.85
N THR A 263 7.04 0.61 -10.58
CA THR A 263 6.57 1.18 -11.85
C THR A 263 5.99 2.58 -11.66
N ILE A 264 5.20 2.80 -10.60
CA ILE A 264 4.58 4.10 -10.32
C ILE A 264 5.64 5.16 -9.95
N VAL A 265 6.64 4.79 -9.14
CA VAL A 265 7.64 5.73 -8.63
C VAL A 265 8.83 5.94 -9.56
N ASP A 266 9.01 5.11 -10.59
CA ASP A 266 10.07 5.32 -11.59
C ASP A 266 9.78 6.60 -12.41
N PRO A 267 10.65 7.63 -12.32
CA PRO A 267 10.45 8.89 -13.03
C PRO A 267 10.42 8.72 -14.56
N LYS A 268 10.96 7.64 -15.11
CA LYS A 268 10.90 7.35 -16.56
C LYS A 268 9.49 7.03 -17.04
N ASN A 269 8.66 6.48 -16.17
CA ASN A 269 7.30 6.10 -16.51
C ASN A 269 6.34 7.30 -16.45
N LEU A 270 6.75 8.40 -15.79
CA LEU A 270 5.98 9.64 -15.68
C LEU A 270 4.52 9.35 -15.25
N SER A 271 4.37 8.48 -14.24
CA SER A 271 3.06 8.10 -13.73
C SER A 271 2.38 9.31 -13.08
N PRO A 272 1.09 9.58 -13.40
CA PRO A 272 0.32 10.61 -12.72
C PRO A 272 0.08 10.29 -11.23
N ARG A 273 0.39 9.06 -10.79
CA ARG A 273 0.18 8.60 -9.41
C ARG A 273 1.44 8.66 -8.56
N ALA A 274 2.57 9.08 -9.11
CA ALA A 274 3.85 9.11 -8.38
C ALA A 274 3.77 9.88 -7.05
N SER A 275 3.04 11.00 -7.01
CA SER A 275 2.86 11.80 -5.79
C SER A 275 2.13 11.07 -4.66
N ASP A 276 1.23 10.14 -5.01
CA ASP A 276 0.45 9.37 -4.04
C ASP A 276 1.30 8.33 -3.31
N PHE A 277 2.41 7.92 -3.93
CA PHE A 277 3.35 6.92 -3.40
C PHE A 277 4.66 7.54 -2.88
N GLU A 278 4.89 8.85 -3.07
CA GLU A 278 6.05 9.59 -2.51
C GLU A 278 6.25 9.38 -1.00
N PRO A 279 5.19 9.37 -0.16
CA PRO A 279 5.36 9.22 1.29
C PRO A 279 5.84 7.82 1.71
N ILE A 280 5.92 6.85 0.80
CA ILE A 280 6.43 5.51 1.10
C ILE A 280 7.96 5.56 1.21
N LYS A 281 8.46 5.02 2.32
CA LYS A 281 9.89 4.85 2.60
C LYS A 281 10.43 3.59 1.95
N ALA A 282 9.68 2.49 2.03
CA ALA A 282 10.07 1.21 1.44
C ALA A 282 8.86 0.28 1.23
N VAL A 283 8.94 -0.54 0.19
CA VAL A 283 8.09 -1.72 -0.01
C VAL A 283 8.98 -2.95 -0.01
N ALA A 284 8.76 -3.85 0.94
CA ALA A 284 9.47 -5.11 1.07
C ALA A 284 8.52 -6.29 0.89
N THR A 285 9.03 -7.36 0.27
CA THR A 285 8.29 -8.59 -0.01
C THR A 285 9.03 -9.77 0.65
N PRO A 286 8.95 -9.92 1.99
CA PRO A 286 9.76 -10.91 2.72
C PRO A 286 9.45 -12.35 2.30
N ASP A 287 8.27 -12.59 1.75
CA ASP A 287 7.89 -13.84 1.12
C ASP A 287 6.91 -13.59 -0.04
N ARG A 288 6.44 -14.66 -0.69
CA ARG A 288 5.59 -14.63 -1.88
C ARG A 288 4.20 -14.01 -1.64
N TYR A 289 3.73 -13.97 -0.40
CA TYR A 289 2.37 -13.56 -0.03
C TYR A 289 2.35 -12.48 1.06
N THR A 290 3.48 -11.87 1.37
CA THR A 290 3.56 -10.79 2.35
C THR A 290 4.10 -9.54 1.70
N VAL A 291 3.36 -8.44 1.81
CA VAL A 291 3.80 -7.11 1.37
C VAL A 291 3.88 -6.22 2.59
N ARG A 292 5.07 -5.68 2.84
CA ARG A 292 5.33 -4.74 3.93
C ARG A 292 5.59 -3.35 3.34
N VAL A 293 4.72 -2.41 3.65
CA VAL A 293 4.82 -1.01 3.23
C VAL A 293 5.20 -0.18 4.44
N THR A 294 6.35 0.48 4.40
CA THR A 294 6.82 1.39 5.45
C THR A 294 6.68 2.83 4.93
N TYR A 295 6.04 3.71 5.69
CA TYR A 295 5.85 5.12 5.35
C TYR A 295 6.88 6.01 6.07
N LYS A 296 7.25 7.12 5.44
CA LYS A 296 8.15 8.13 6.02
C LYS A 296 7.49 8.87 7.18
N ARG A 297 6.15 9.02 7.14
CA ARG A 297 5.32 9.79 8.06
C ARG A 297 3.87 9.32 7.98
N LEU A 298 3.03 9.74 8.92
CA LEU A 298 1.59 9.55 8.82
C LEU A 298 1.07 10.18 7.52
N PHE A 299 0.40 9.35 6.71
CA PHE A 299 -0.21 9.77 5.45
C PHE A 299 -1.59 9.13 5.35
N GLN A 300 -2.62 9.92 5.60
CA GLN A 300 -4.00 9.44 5.76
C GLN A 300 -4.55 8.74 4.50
N PRO A 301 -4.28 9.22 3.26
CA PRO A 301 -4.67 8.50 2.05
C PRO A 301 -3.87 7.22 1.80
N GLY A 302 -2.83 6.95 2.61
CA GLY A 302 -1.86 5.89 2.35
C GLY A 302 -2.47 4.49 2.24
N PHE A 303 -3.52 4.20 3.01
CA PHE A 303 -4.19 2.90 2.95
C PHE A 303 -5.03 2.75 1.67
N GLU A 304 -5.89 3.72 1.35
CA GLU A 304 -6.74 3.71 0.14
C GLU A 304 -5.96 3.75 -1.17
N ARG A 305 -4.70 4.24 -1.18
CA ARG A 305 -3.86 4.16 -2.39
C ARG A 305 -3.58 2.73 -2.86
N TRP A 306 -3.77 1.73 -2.00
CA TRP A 306 -3.63 0.31 -2.36
C TRP A 306 -4.89 -0.31 -2.98
N GLU A 307 -5.93 0.50 -3.24
CA GLU A 307 -6.96 0.21 -4.25
C GLU A 307 -6.37 0.18 -5.68
N MET A 308 -5.17 0.76 -5.86
CA MET A 308 -4.41 0.69 -7.10
C MET A 308 -4.27 -0.76 -7.61
N ALA A 309 -4.66 -0.95 -8.87
CA ALA A 309 -4.60 -2.21 -9.57
C ALA A 309 -3.17 -2.77 -9.68
N ILE A 310 -3.03 -4.07 -9.46
CA ILE A 310 -1.76 -4.78 -9.52
C ILE A 310 -1.42 -5.17 -10.97
N LEU A 311 -0.23 -4.76 -11.41
CA LEU A 311 0.31 -5.07 -12.73
C LEU A 311 1.06 -6.42 -12.74
N PRO A 312 0.99 -7.18 -13.85
CA PRO A 312 1.72 -8.44 -14.01
C PRO A 312 3.22 -8.21 -14.28
N ALA A 313 4.06 -8.44 -13.27
CA ALA A 313 5.50 -8.22 -13.40
C ALA A 313 6.13 -9.08 -14.50
N HIS A 314 5.62 -10.30 -14.72
CA HIS A 314 6.14 -11.24 -15.73
C HIS A 314 5.87 -10.82 -17.17
N LEU A 315 4.98 -9.85 -17.42
CA LEU A 315 4.71 -9.29 -18.75
C LEU A 315 5.37 -7.93 -18.96
N LEU A 316 5.58 -7.18 -17.89
CA LEU A 316 6.04 -5.79 -17.93
C LEU A 316 7.44 -5.59 -17.31
N SER A 317 8.16 -6.67 -17.01
CA SER A 317 9.54 -6.59 -16.54
C SER A 317 10.41 -5.83 -17.53
N ARG A 318 11.53 -5.27 -17.03
CA ARG A 318 12.47 -4.53 -17.87
C ARG A 318 12.99 -5.36 -19.04
N GLU A 319 13.20 -6.66 -18.82
CA GLU A 319 13.63 -7.61 -19.84
C GLU A 319 12.55 -7.77 -20.92
N ARG A 320 11.28 -7.95 -20.53
CA ARG A 320 10.16 -8.08 -21.47
C ARG A 320 9.94 -6.83 -22.30
N LEU A 321 10.01 -5.66 -21.66
CA LEU A 321 9.92 -4.37 -22.35
C LEU A 321 11.08 -4.19 -23.33
N ALA A 322 12.30 -4.59 -22.95
CA ALA A 322 13.45 -4.53 -23.84
C ALA A 322 13.33 -5.49 -25.03
N GLU A 323 12.81 -6.70 -24.83
CA GLU A 323 12.51 -7.65 -25.89
C GLU A 323 11.44 -7.12 -26.85
N GLU A 324 10.36 -6.56 -26.32
CA GLU A 324 9.29 -5.94 -27.10
C GLU A 324 9.83 -4.77 -27.93
N ALA A 325 10.64 -3.89 -27.32
CA ALA A 325 11.29 -2.78 -28.00
C ALA A 325 12.11 -3.24 -29.21
N ARG A 326 12.97 -4.26 -29.04
CA ARG A 326 13.78 -4.83 -30.14
C ARG A 326 12.91 -5.39 -31.24
N ARG A 327 11.86 -6.14 -30.89
CA ARG A 327 10.91 -6.71 -31.86
C ARG A 327 10.21 -5.62 -32.70
N LEU A 328 9.96 -4.45 -32.10
CA LEU A 328 9.32 -3.30 -32.75
C LEU A 328 10.33 -2.33 -33.40
N GLY A 329 11.63 -2.65 -33.40
CA GLY A 329 12.67 -1.76 -33.95
C GLY A 329 12.86 -0.46 -33.16
N ARG A 330 12.48 -0.45 -31.87
CA ARG A 330 12.65 0.67 -30.95
C ARG A 330 13.85 0.46 -30.03
N ASP A 331 14.37 1.55 -29.47
CA ASP A 331 15.50 1.51 -28.55
C ASP A 331 15.06 1.04 -27.14
N PRO A 332 15.58 -0.10 -26.64
CA PRO A 332 15.28 -0.60 -25.30
C PRO A 332 15.66 0.35 -24.16
N ALA A 333 16.56 1.30 -24.39
CA ALA A 333 16.97 2.25 -23.36
C ALA A 333 15.90 3.32 -23.07
N THR A 334 15.05 3.63 -24.06
CA THR A 334 14.01 4.66 -23.98
C THR A 334 12.60 4.07 -23.95
N TYR A 335 12.43 2.80 -24.30
CA TYR A 335 11.15 2.10 -24.26
C TYR A 335 10.71 1.79 -22.82
N THR A 336 9.51 2.22 -22.45
CA THR A 336 8.97 2.08 -21.08
C THR A 336 7.60 1.40 -21.07
N VAL A 337 7.01 1.23 -19.89
CA VAL A 337 5.62 0.77 -19.75
C VAL A 337 4.62 1.67 -20.49
N ARG A 338 4.97 2.93 -20.78
CA ARG A 338 4.13 3.86 -21.58
C ARG A 338 4.01 3.45 -23.04
N ASP A 339 5.01 2.74 -23.55
CA ASP A 339 5.10 2.33 -24.95
C ASP A 339 4.59 0.90 -25.20
N ALA A 340 4.42 0.13 -24.13
CA ALA A 340 4.07 -1.28 -24.17
C ALA A 340 2.74 -1.54 -24.89
N GLN A 341 2.67 -2.58 -25.73
CA GLN A 341 1.39 -3.03 -26.32
C GLN A 341 0.36 -3.43 -25.27
N PHE A 342 0.81 -3.76 -24.06
CA PHE A 342 -0.03 -4.00 -22.88
C PHE A 342 -1.10 -2.92 -22.69
N ASN A 343 -0.75 -1.65 -22.96
CA ASN A 343 -1.62 -0.48 -22.84
C ASN A 343 -2.88 -0.54 -23.73
N ARG A 344 -2.88 -1.39 -24.76
CA ARG A 344 -4.01 -1.63 -25.67
C ARG A 344 -4.60 -3.04 -25.53
N ARG A 345 -3.94 -3.93 -24.80
CA ARG A 345 -4.28 -5.36 -24.63
C ARG A 345 -3.87 -5.83 -23.23
N PRO A 346 -4.50 -5.29 -22.18
CA PRO A 346 -4.10 -5.57 -20.81
C PRO A 346 -4.39 -7.03 -20.43
N THR A 347 -3.59 -7.54 -19.51
CA THR A 347 -3.83 -8.78 -18.77
C THR A 347 -3.85 -8.40 -17.30
N GLY A 348 -4.98 -8.63 -16.63
CA GLY A 348 -5.14 -8.32 -15.22
C GLY A 348 -5.60 -9.55 -14.44
N SER A 349 -6.09 -9.34 -13.22
CA SER A 349 -6.55 -10.37 -12.28
C SER A 349 -8.03 -10.23 -11.90
N GLY A 350 -8.74 -9.31 -12.56
CA GLY A 350 -10.15 -9.00 -12.35
C GLY A 350 -11.12 -10.00 -12.99
N PRO A 351 -12.43 -9.78 -12.82
CA PRO A 351 -13.49 -10.70 -13.26
C PRO A 351 -13.62 -10.83 -14.77
N PHE A 352 -13.16 -9.84 -15.55
CA PHE A 352 -13.25 -9.84 -17.00
C PHE A 352 -11.88 -9.68 -17.64
N ARG A 353 -11.59 -10.53 -18.63
CA ARG A 353 -10.39 -10.44 -19.46
C ARG A 353 -10.64 -9.63 -20.71
N PHE A 354 -9.61 -8.90 -21.14
CA PHE A 354 -9.62 -8.19 -22.41
C PHE A 354 -9.84 -9.15 -23.59
N ASP A 355 -10.67 -8.74 -24.55
CA ASP A 355 -10.86 -9.47 -25.82
C ASP A 355 -10.53 -8.60 -27.03
N ALA A 356 -11.18 -7.45 -27.16
CA ALA A 356 -10.97 -6.59 -28.31
C ALA A 356 -11.16 -5.11 -27.99
N TRP A 357 -10.41 -4.27 -28.69
CA TRP A 357 -10.60 -2.83 -28.72
C TRP A 357 -10.60 -2.34 -30.16
N ARG A 358 -11.72 -1.76 -30.58
CA ARG A 358 -11.88 -1.00 -31.82
C ARG A 358 -12.03 0.46 -31.43
N THR A 359 -11.01 1.26 -31.76
CA THR A 359 -10.95 2.69 -31.46
C THR A 359 -12.21 3.39 -31.93
N ASP A 360 -12.75 4.28 -31.09
CA ASP A 360 -13.98 5.04 -31.32
C ASP A 360 -15.23 4.19 -31.61
N GLN A 361 -15.21 2.90 -31.27
CA GLN A 361 -16.34 1.99 -31.49
C GLN A 361 -16.70 1.20 -30.23
N PHE A 362 -15.81 0.31 -29.78
CA PHE A 362 -16.08 -0.51 -28.60
C PHE A 362 -14.81 -1.11 -27.99
N ILE A 363 -14.88 -1.33 -26.68
CA ILE A 363 -14.03 -2.27 -25.95
C ILE A 363 -14.90 -3.44 -25.53
N ARG A 364 -14.43 -4.65 -25.80
CA ARG A 364 -15.11 -5.89 -25.43
C ARG A 364 -14.24 -6.64 -24.44
N LEU A 365 -14.85 -7.01 -23.32
CA LEU A 365 -14.30 -7.92 -22.33
C LEU A 365 -15.10 -9.23 -22.35
N ARG A 366 -14.49 -10.29 -21.84
CA ARG A 366 -15.16 -11.58 -21.63
C ARG A 366 -14.97 -11.99 -20.18
N ARG A 367 -15.93 -12.72 -19.61
CA ARG A 367 -15.78 -13.33 -18.29
C ARG A 367 -14.47 -14.13 -18.22
N PHE A 368 -13.74 -13.97 -17.13
CA PHE A 368 -12.58 -14.78 -16.81
C PHE A 368 -13.03 -15.96 -15.94
N ASP A 369 -13.06 -17.17 -16.51
CA ASP A 369 -13.58 -18.35 -15.82
C ASP A 369 -12.75 -18.75 -14.60
N GLY A 370 -11.48 -18.30 -14.53
CA GLY A 370 -10.56 -18.54 -13.42
C GLY A 370 -10.61 -17.48 -12.31
N TYR A 371 -11.61 -16.61 -12.31
CA TYR A 371 -11.73 -15.56 -11.30
C TYR A 371 -12.02 -16.12 -9.91
N TRP A 372 -11.34 -15.58 -8.89
CA TRP A 372 -11.22 -16.19 -7.57
C TRP A 372 -12.44 -16.02 -6.67
N GLU A 373 -13.27 -14.98 -6.90
CA GLU A 373 -14.44 -14.67 -6.06
C GLU A 373 -15.72 -15.38 -6.53
N GLY A 374 -15.62 -16.22 -7.58
CA GLY A 374 -16.75 -16.95 -8.14
C GLY A 374 -17.24 -16.37 -9.49
N PRO A 375 -18.29 -16.97 -10.08
CA PRO A 375 -18.84 -16.55 -11.36
C PRO A 375 -19.51 -15.20 -11.42
#